data_AF-V5HXU6-F1
#
_entry.id   AF-V5HXU6-F1
#
_cell.length_a   1.000
_cell.length_b   1.000
_cell.length_c   1.000
_cell.angle_alpha   90.00
_cell.angle_beta   90.00
_cell.angle_gamma   90.00
#
_symmetry.space_group_name_H-M   'P 1'
#
loop_
_entity.id
_entity.type
_entity.pdbx_description
1 polymer ?
#
loop_
_entity_poly.entity_id
_entity_poly.type
_entity_poly.pdbx_seq_one_letter_code
_entity_poly.pdbx_strand_id
1 'polypeptide(L)'
;RQRHCFAPGCRTGYVWGKKQPSLFSVPKDEELRKVWERNLRRKDKRLDETCSVCELHFEPSLVRHDFVYIINGEEVRMPRKRAELLPGAVPTLLPNVPSHRSKIASQPRPPGKRKNADAQRMPSTVSATACSSTIPAAADTVLSTDVPDTGALEEAGLPPEYSTLCVPSEC
;
A
#
# COMPACT_ATOMS: atom_id res chain seq x y z
N ARG A 1 4.68 -11.13 12.35
CA ARG A 1 4.19 -9.76 12.68
C ARG A 1 5.07 -9.14 13.76
N GLN A 2 5.55 -7.92 13.56
CA GLN A 2 6.39 -7.17 14.50
C GLN A 2 5.58 -6.71 15.72
N ARG A 3 6.22 -6.69 16.90
CA ARG A 3 5.60 -6.31 18.18
C ARG A 3 5.80 -4.83 18.55
N HIS A 4 6.51 -4.08 17.73
CA HIS A 4 6.76 -2.65 17.91
C HIS A 4 6.17 -1.85 16.76
N CYS A 5 5.92 -0.57 17.00
CA CYS A 5 5.40 0.32 15.97
C CYS A 5 6.48 0.70 14.94
N PHE A 6 6.11 0.65 13.67
CA PHE A 6 6.97 1.04 12.56
C PHE A 6 7.10 2.56 12.36
N ALA A 7 6.15 3.35 12.90
CA ALA A 7 6.15 4.79 12.69
C ALA A 7 7.41 5.46 13.25
N PRO A 8 7.96 6.48 12.55
CA PRO A 8 9.19 7.14 12.97
C PRO A 8 9.05 7.79 14.35
N GLY A 9 10.05 7.58 15.21
CA GLY A 9 10.07 8.13 16.58
C GLY A 9 9.07 7.50 17.55
N CYS A 10 8.26 6.52 17.13
CA CYS A 10 7.31 5.86 18.01
C CYS A 10 7.99 4.79 18.88
N ARG A 11 7.73 4.84 20.20
CA ARG A 11 8.28 3.90 21.19
C ARG A 11 7.29 2.81 21.62
N THR A 12 6.10 2.75 21.01
CA THR A 12 5.12 1.69 21.28
C THR A 12 5.72 0.31 21.02
N GLY A 13 5.56 -0.60 21.98
CA GLY A 13 6.04 -1.98 21.89
C GLY A 13 7.52 -2.20 22.22
N TYR A 14 8.28 -1.14 22.52
CA TYR A 14 9.66 -1.26 23.01
C TYR A 14 9.75 -1.34 24.54
N VAL A 15 8.80 -0.75 25.25
CA VAL A 15 8.80 -0.67 26.72
C VAL A 15 7.62 -1.47 27.29
N TRP A 16 7.89 -2.30 28.29
CA TRP A 16 6.89 -3.08 29.01
C TRP A 16 6.30 -2.27 30.19
N GLY A 17 5.07 -2.59 30.63
CA GLY A 17 4.51 -2.08 31.91
C GLY A 17 3.50 -0.94 31.83
N LYS A 18 3.04 -0.53 30.64
CA LYS A 18 1.90 0.40 30.47
C LYS A 18 0.87 -0.20 29.51
N LYS A 19 -0.41 0.22 29.63
CA LYS A 19 -1.46 -0.10 28.65
C LYS A 19 -0.95 0.32 27.27
N GLN A 20 -0.57 -0.66 26.47
CA GLN A 20 -0.02 -0.41 25.15
C GLN A 20 -1.18 -0.09 24.20
N PRO A 21 -1.02 0.92 23.32
CA PRO A 21 -1.99 1.15 22.27
C PRO A 21 -2.08 -0.07 21.35
N SER A 22 -3.24 -0.24 20.72
CA SER A 22 -3.44 -1.33 19.77
C SER A 22 -2.47 -1.20 18.61
N LEU A 23 -1.84 -2.30 18.23
CA LEU A 23 -1.06 -2.39 16.99
C LEU A 23 -1.97 -2.93 15.90
N PHE A 24 -1.82 -2.41 14.68
CA PHE A 24 -2.46 -2.89 13.45
C PHE A 24 -1.41 -3.39 12.46
N SER A 25 -1.68 -4.52 11.82
CA SER A 25 -0.81 -5.04 10.76
C SER A 25 -0.94 -4.16 9.52
N VAL A 26 0.12 -4.10 8.72
CA VAL A 26 0.07 -3.45 7.41
C VAL A 26 -0.96 -4.17 6.52
N PRO A 27 -1.76 -3.44 5.72
CA PRO A 27 -2.69 -4.04 4.77
C PRO A 27 -1.97 -4.95 3.76
N LYS A 28 -2.64 -6.03 3.36
CA LYS A 28 -2.16 -6.90 2.27
C LYS A 28 -2.28 -6.22 0.90
N ASP A 29 -3.24 -5.30 0.77
CA ASP A 29 -3.43 -4.48 -0.42
C ASP A 29 -2.20 -3.60 -0.66
N GLU A 30 -1.59 -3.74 -1.84
CA GLU A 30 -0.35 -3.05 -2.15
C GLU A 30 -0.51 -1.54 -2.31
N GLU A 31 -1.66 -1.08 -2.82
CA GLU A 31 -1.93 0.34 -3.02
C GLU A 31 -2.09 1.04 -1.68
N LEU A 32 -2.88 0.45 -0.79
CA LEU A 32 -3.07 0.95 0.56
C LEU A 32 -1.76 0.89 1.35
N ARG A 33 -0.97 -0.18 1.20
CA ARG A 33 0.38 -0.28 1.78
C ARG A 33 1.31 0.83 1.28
N LYS A 34 1.32 1.14 -0.02
CA LYS A 34 2.10 2.26 -0.59
C LYS A 34 1.65 3.61 -0.02
N VAL A 35 0.34 3.79 0.21
CA VAL A 35 -0.18 5.01 0.88
C VAL A 35 0.29 5.08 2.33
N TRP A 36 0.26 3.98 3.07
CA TRP A 36 0.80 3.92 4.43
C TRP A 36 2.29 4.27 4.47
N GLU A 37 3.11 3.68 3.58
CA GLU A 37 4.53 3.97 3.48
C GLU A 37 4.79 5.46 3.21
N ARG A 38 4.06 6.03 2.25
CA ARG A 38 4.15 7.46 1.92
C ARG A 38 3.79 8.34 3.12
N ASN A 39 2.73 8.02 3.85
CA ASN A 39 2.26 8.84 4.96
C ASN A 39 3.18 8.77 6.17
N LEU A 40 3.79 7.60 6.43
CA LEU A 40 4.74 7.42 7.54
C LEU A 40 6.08 8.12 7.27
N ARG A 41 6.40 8.43 6.00
CA ARG A 41 7.58 9.22 5.56
C ARG A 41 8.91 8.71 6.11
N ARG A 42 8.98 7.41 6.32
CA ARG A 42 10.18 6.74 6.79
C ARG A 42 11.11 6.55 5.59
N LYS A 43 12.36 7.02 5.67
CA LYS A 43 13.35 6.93 4.59
C LYS A 43 14.39 5.85 4.83
N ASP A 44 14.58 5.47 6.08
CA ASP A 44 15.56 4.49 6.55
C ASP A 44 15.11 3.05 6.31
N LYS A 45 13.81 2.77 6.31
CA LYS A 45 13.27 1.42 6.16
C LYS A 45 11.98 1.41 5.34
N ARG A 46 11.80 0.36 4.52
CA ARG A 46 10.59 0.06 3.74
C ARG A 46 9.50 -0.57 4.59
N LEU A 47 8.24 -0.35 4.21
CA LEU A 47 7.09 -0.89 4.92
C LEU A 47 6.76 -2.31 4.44
N ASP A 48 7.17 -3.31 5.22
CA ASP A 48 6.91 -4.73 4.92
C ASP A 48 5.57 -5.22 5.52
N GLU A 49 5.06 -6.35 5.04
CA GLU A 49 3.82 -6.98 5.55
C GLU A 49 3.93 -7.43 7.01
N THR A 50 5.16 -7.67 7.47
CA THR A 50 5.42 -8.04 8.85
C THR A 50 5.33 -6.85 9.79
N CYS A 51 5.42 -5.60 9.28
CA CYS A 51 5.40 -4.39 10.08
C CYS A 51 4.03 -4.17 10.75
N SER A 52 3.99 -3.27 11.74
CA SER A 52 2.75 -2.87 12.40
C SER A 52 2.80 -1.41 12.81
N VAL A 53 1.65 -0.74 12.80
CA VAL A 53 1.49 0.67 13.18
C VAL A 53 0.49 0.76 14.33
N CYS A 54 0.74 1.58 15.34
CA CYS A 54 -0.15 1.69 16.50
C CYS A 54 -1.28 2.70 16.26
N GLU A 55 -2.35 2.60 17.06
CA GLU A 55 -3.56 3.42 16.93
C GLU A 55 -3.31 4.94 17.03
N LEU A 56 -2.24 5.35 17.70
CA LEU A 56 -1.84 6.76 17.82
C LEU A 56 -1.53 7.45 16.48
N HIS A 57 -1.34 6.67 15.42
CA HIS A 57 -1.04 7.18 14.08
C HIS A 57 -2.27 7.29 13.18
N PHE A 58 -3.42 6.80 13.64
CA PHE A 58 -4.69 6.87 12.91
C PHE A 58 -5.59 7.90 13.58
N GLU A 59 -6.48 8.48 12.78
CA GLU A 59 -7.56 9.28 13.32
C GLU A 59 -8.44 8.38 14.23
N PRO A 60 -8.80 8.81 15.45
CA PRO A 60 -9.58 7.97 16.37
C PRO A 60 -10.92 7.51 15.78
N SER A 61 -11.53 8.30 14.89
CA SER A 61 -12.77 7.94 14.18
C SER A 61 -12.60 6.76 13.22
N LEU A 62 -11.36 6.49 12.76
CA LEU A 62 -11.02 5.37 11.89
C LEU A 62 -10.67 4.09 12.67
N VAL A 63 -10.71 4.12 14.01
CA VAL A 63 -10.40 3.00 14.89
C VAL A 63 -11.67 2.56 15.63
N ARG A 64 -12.12 1.33 15.40
CA ARG A 64 -13.26 0.73 16.11
C ARG A 64 -12.79 -0.02 17.35
N HIS A 65 -13.25 0.44 18.51
CA HIS A 65 -13.06 -0.24 19.79
C HIS A 65 -14.26 -1.08 20.22
N ASP A 66 -15.44 -0.85 19.65
CA ASP A 66 -16.67 -1.53 20.05
C ASP A 66 -17.31 -2.26 18.86
N PHE A 67 -18.09 -3.29 19.17
CA PHE A 67 -19.13 -3.82 18.30
C PHE A 67 -20.43 -3.10 18.62
N VAL A 68 -21.13 -2.68 17.56
CA VAL A 68 -22.43 -2.03 17.67
C VAL A 68 -23.48 -3.02 17.17
N TYR A 69 -24.45 -3.35 18.01
CA TYR A 69 -25.58 -4.23 17.69
C TYR A 69 -26.88 -3.48 17.93
N ILE A 70 -27.90 -3.78 17.13
CA ILE A 70 -29.26 -3.29 17.36
C ILE A 70 -30.08 -4.48 17.86
N ILE A 71 -30.44 -4.46 19.14
CA ILE A 71 -31.25 -5.51 19.78
C ILE A 71 -32.58 -4.85 20.18
N ASN A 72 -33.69 -5.35 19.64
CA ASN A 72 -35.03 -4.80 19.89
C ASN A 72 -35.18 -3.30 19.59
N GLY A 73 -34.39 -2.78 18.64
CA GLY A 73 -34.37 -1.35 18.29
C GLY A 73 -33.46 -0.48 19.17
N GLU A 74 -32.81 -1.05 20.17
CA GLU A 74 -31.83 -0.37 21.03
C GLU A 74 -30.40 -0.66 20.57
N GLU A 75 -29.57 0.37 20.52
CA GLU A 75 -28.15 0.25 20.19
C GLU A 75 -27.35 -0.22 21.42
N VAL A 76 -26.85 -1.44 21.36
CA VAL A 76 -25.99 -2.03 22.38
C VAL A 76 -24.54 -2.04 21.89
N ARG A 77 -23.64 -1.42 22.67
CA ARG A 77 -22.21 -1.34 22.37
C ARG A 77 -21.43 -2.31 23.25
N MET A 78 -20.71 -3.24 22.65
CA MET A 78 -19.86 -4.21 23.35
C MET A 78 -18.38 -3.96 23.04
N PRO A 79 -17.50 -3.87 24.04
CA PRO A 79 -16.08 -3.58 23.81
C PRO A 79 -15.38 -4.75 23.10
N ARG A 80 -14.52 -4.44 22.13
CA ARG A 80 -13.70 -5.41 21.40
C ARG A 80 -12.45 -5.76 22.21
N LYS A 81 -12.07 -7.04 22.14
CA LYS A 81 -10.77 -7.50 22.69
C LYS A 81 -9.58 -6.88 21.96
N ARG A 82 -9.72 -6.62 20.66
CA ARG A 82 -8.73 -5.94 19.82
C ARG A 82 -9.43 -4.87 19.01
N ALA A 83 -8.87 -3.65 19.02
CA ALA A 83 -9.34 -2.62 18.11
C ALA A 83 -9.17 -3.09 16.66
N GLU A 84 -9.97 -2.51 15.77
CA GLU A 84 -9.89 -2.73 14.33
C GLU A 84 -9.87 -1.39 13.59
N LEU A 85 -9.22 -1.37 12.44
CA LEU A 85 -9.27 -0.21 11.54
C LEU A 85 -10.50 -0.29 10.63
N LEU A 86 -11.06 0.87 10.30
CA LEU A 86 -12.00 0.98 9.19
C LEU A 86 -11.32 0.59 7.86
N PRO A 87 -12.06 0.05 6.88
CA PRO A 87 -11.53 -0.22 5.55
C PRO A 87 -10.99 1.07 4.93
N GLY A 88 -9.80 1.01 4.35
CA GLY A 88 -9.13 2.18 3.76
C GLY A 88 -8.55 3.17 4.77
N ALA A 89 -8.55 2.87 6.08
CA ALA A 89 -7.88 3.72 7.05
C ALA A 89 -6.38 3.84 6.77
N VAL A 90 -5.86 5.07 6.83
CA VAL A 90 -4.46 5.39 6.58
C VAL A 90 -3.87 6.13 7.78
N PRO A 91 -2.58 5.91 8.11
CA PRO A 91 -1.94 6.65 9.17
C PRO A 91 -1.75 8.09 8.70
N THR A 92 -2.21 9.06 9.47
CA THR A 92 -2.09 10.50 9.15
C THR A 92 -1.37 11.26 10.27
N LEU A 93 -1.41 10.74 11.49
CA LEU A 93 -0.86 11.39 12.67
C LEU A 93 0.56 10.91 12.93
N LEU A 94 1.51 11.84 13.03
CA LEU A 94 2.92 11.57 13.35
C LEU A 94 3.40 12.46 14.50
N PRO A 95 2.91 12.22 15.74
CA PRO A 95 3.18 13.11 16.88
C PRO A 95 4.66 13.17 17.28
N ASN A 96 5.43 12.12 16.98
CA ASN A 96 6.84 12.00 17.41
C ASN A 96 7.85 12.54 16.37
N VAL A 97 7.38 13.21 15.32
CA VAL A 97 8.23 13.73 14.25
C VAL A 97 8.33 15.25 14.39
N PRO A 98 9.55 15.86 14.38
CA PRO A 98 9.70 17.30 14.51
C PRO A 98 8.98 18.04 13.37
N SER A 99 8.40 19.20 13.67
CA SER A 99 7.47 19.95 12.80
C SER A 99 7.99 20.24 11.39
N HIS A 100 9.32 20.32 11.22
CA HIS A 100 9.94 20.50 9.90
C HIS A 100 9.72 19.29 8.96
N ARG A 101 9.53 18.07 9.51
CA ARG A 101 9.34 16.83 8.75
C ARG A 101 7.88 16.36 8.70
N SER A 102 6.98 16.98 9.46
CA SER A 102 5.55 16.59 9.55
C SER A 102 4.65 17.20 8.48
N LYS A 103 5.13 18.18 7.68
CA LYS A 103 4.34 18.78 6.59
C LYS A 103 4.05 17.80 5.45
N ILE A 104 2.81 17.30 5.35
CA ILE A 104 2.38 16.57 4.14
C ILE A 104 2.54 17.58 3.02
N ALA A 105 3.26 17.24 1.96
CA ALA A 105 3.42 18.15 0.83
C ALA A 105 2.01 18.51 0.34
N SER A 106 1.60 19.74 0.63
CA SER A 106 0.27 20.26 0.40
C SER A 106 0.06 20.40 -1.11
N GLN A 107 -0.79 19.54 -1.66
CA GLN A 107 -1.41 19.60 -2.99
C GLN A 107 -0.46 19.74 -4.20
N PRO A 108 -0.81 19.15 -5.37
CA PRO A 108 -0.14 19.50 -6.62
C PRO A 108 -0.23 21.01 -6.80
N ARG A 109 0.90 21.68 -7.09
CA ARG A 109 0.84 23.07 -7.55
C ARG A 109 -0.07 23.08 -8.79
N PRO A 110 -1.02 24.03 -8.90
CA PRO A 110 -1.85 24.13 -10.08
C PRO A 110 -0.94 24.21 -11.32
N PRO A 111 -1.29 23.55 -12.43
CA PRO A 111 -0.47 23.57 -13.64
C PRO A 111 -0.30 25.02 -14.08
N GLY A 112 0.92 25.54 -13.97
CA GLY A 112 1.25 26.87 -14.45
C GLY A 112 0.98 26.91 -15.96
N LYS A 113 0.06 27.78 -16.39
CA LYS A 113 -0.17 28.08 -17.82
C LYS A 113 1.15 28.59 -18.41
N ARG A 114 1.89 27.73 -19.12
CA ARG A 114 2.92 28.19 -20.04
C ARG A 114 2.19 28.92 -21.18
N LYS A 115 2.36 30.24 -21.28
CA LYS A 115 1.94 30.98 -22.49
C LYS A 115 2.81 30.47 -23.63
N ASN A 116 2.20 29.72 -24.55
CA ASN A 116 2.79 29.42 -25.84
C ASN A 116 2.82 30.73 -26.65
N ALA A 117 4.00 31.24 -26.95
CA ALA A 117 4.21 32.21 -28.01
C ALA A 117 4.74 31.43 -29.21
N ASP A 118 3.85 31.16 -30.15
CA ASP A 118 4.13 30.57 -31.45
C ASP A 118 4.66 31.64 -32.42
N ALA A 119 5.39 31.16 -33.44
CA ALA A 119 5.75 31.82 -34.69
C ALA A 119 6.84 32.91 -34.68
N GLN A 120 8.05 32.53 -35.11
CA GLN A 120 8.44 32.80 -36.50
C GLN A 120 9.63 31.94 -36.95
N ARG A 121 9.32 31.05 -37.90
CA ARG A 121 10.23 30.34 -38.80
C ARG A 121 10.51 31.27 -39.98
N MET A 122 11.74 31.35 -40.49
CA MET A 122 12.11 31.07 -41.89
C MET A 122 13.63 31.18 -42.15
N PRO A 123 14.16 30.48 -43.18
CA PRO A 123 15.57 30.09 -43.33
C PRO A 123 16.33 30.86 -44.44
N SER A 124 17.66 30.83 -44.42
CA SER A 124 18.62 31.18 -45.50
C SER A 124 20.03 30.81 -45.00
N THR A 125 21.04 30.30 -45.72
CA THR A 125 21.27 29.91 -47.12
C THR A 125 22.60 29.12 -47.15
N VAL A 126 22.61 28.03 -47.91
CA VAL A 126 23.69 27.18 -48.48
C VAL A 126 25.11 27.13 -47.88
N SER A 127 25.63 25.91 -47.73
CA SER A 127 26.80 25.47 -48.51
C SER A 127 26.93 23.94 -48.48
N ALA A 128 26.97 23.38 -49.68
CA ALA A 128 27.15 21.97 -49.96
C ALA A 128 28.63 21.59 -49.87
N THR A 129 28.96 20.43 -49.31
CA THR A 129 30.09 19.64 -49.77
C THR A 129 29.76 18.17 -49.57
N ALA A 130 29.67 17.46 -50.69
CA ALA A 130 29.41 16.04 -50.77
C ALA A 130 30.72 15.25 -50.58
N CYS A 131 30.61 14.03 -50.04
CA CYS A 131 31.33 12.89 -50.59
C CYS A 131 30.55 11.59 -50.33
N SER A 132 30.37 10.85 -51.41
CA SER A 132 29.55 9.65 -51.55
C SER A 132 30.23 8.40 -50.97
N SER A 133 29.44 7.38 -50.65
CA SER A 133 29.60 5.95 -51.05
C SER A 133 28.61 5.09 -50.24
N THR A 134 27.50 4.63 -50.82
CA THR A 134 27.32 3.28 -51.44
C THR A 134 26.54 2.33 -50.50
N ILE A 135 25.32 1.97 -50.91
CA ILE A 135 24.50 0.84 -50.38
C ILE A 135 24.61 -0.30 -51.42
N PRO A 136 24.57 -1.59 -51.05
CA PRO A 136 23.33 -2.39 -51.13
C PRO A 136 23.16 -3.34 -49.91
N ALA A 137 21.98 -3.63 -49.35
CA ALA A 137 20.76 -4.29 -49.84
C ALA A 137 20.64 -5.74 -49.31
N ALA A 138 19.39 -6.20 -49.21
CA ALA A 138 18.88 -7.55 -48.95
C ALA A 138 18.90 -8.02 -47.48
N ALA A 139 17.91 -8.74 -46.95
CA ALA A 139 16.61 -9.19 -47.45
C ALA A 139 15.90 -9.89 -46.27
N ASP A 140 14.55 -9.86 -46.26
CA ASP A 140 13.61 -10.97 -46.00
C ASP A 140 13.80 -11.84 -44.71
N THR A 141 12.80 -12.38 -44.01
CA THR A 141 11.40 -12.65 -44.27
C THR A 141 10.74 -13.13 -42.97
N VAL A 142 9.41 -13.01 -42.93
CA VAL A 142 8.41 -13.46 -41.96
C VAL A 142 8.56 -14.90 -41.40
N LEU A 143 7.91 -15.21 -40.26
CA LEU A 143 6.84 -16.22 -40.17
C LEU A 143 6.28 -16.38 -38.72
N SER A 144 5.00 -16.08 -38.56
CA SER A 144 4.13 -16.55 -37.46
C SER A 144 3.75 -18.02 -37.67
N THR A 145 3.52 -18.75 -36.58
CA THR A 145 2.56 -19.88 -36.35
C THR A 145 3.05 -20.61 -35.08
N ASP A 146 2.30 -21.27 -34.20
CA ASP A 146 0.90 -21.39 -33.84
C ASP A 146 0.88 -22.06 -32.44
N VAL A 147 -0.18 -21.81 -31.66
CA VAL A 147 -0.65 -22.55 -30.48
C VAL A 147 -1.42 -23.81 -30.99
N PRO A 148 -1.75 -24.92 -30.27
CA PRO A 148 -1.70 -25.28 -28.82
C PRO A 148 -1.06 -26.66 -28.52
N ASP A 149 -0.94 -27.04 -27.25
CA ASP A 149 -1.29 -28.42 -26.86
C ASP A 149 -1.80 -28.52 -25.40
N THR A 150 -2.81 -29.36 -25.29
CA THR A 150 -3.67 -29.74 -24.17
C THR A 150 -2.99 -30.67 -23.16
N GLY A 151 -3.47 -30.67 -21.90
CA GLY A 151 -3.42 -31.89 -21.09
C GLY A 151 -3.45 -31.72 -19.57
N ALA A 152 -4.36 -32.49 -18.96
CA ALA A 152 -4.36 -32.99 -17.59
C ALA A 152 -4.91 -32.08 -16.46
N LEU A 153 -6.23 -32.19 -16.31
CA LEU A 153 -6.92 -32.22 -15.02
C LEU A 153 -6.35 -33.36 -14.15
N GLU A 154 -6.01 -33.08 -12.89
CA GLU A 154 -6.00 -34.13 -11.87
C GLU A 154 -6.62 -33.61 -10.57
N GLU A 155 -7.71 -34.30 -10.22
CA GLU A 155 -8.43 -34.31 -8.97
C GLU A 155 -7.52 -34.68 -7.79
N ALA A 156 -7.55 -33.89 -6.72
CA ALA A 156 -7.05 -34.33 -5.43
C ALA A 156 -8.08 -33.99 -4.35
N GLY A 157 -8.69 -35.06 -3.83
CA GLY A 157 -9.87 -35.07 -3.00
C GLY A 157 -9.75 -34.37 -1.65
N LEU A 158 -10.92 -33.96 -1.17
CA LEU A 158 -11.21 -33.76 0.24
C LEU A 158 -10.88 -35.04 1.03
N PRO A 159 -10.22 -34.92 2.20
CA PRO A 159 -10.42 -35.88 3.27
C PRO A 159 -11.48 -35.41 4.29
N PRO A 160 -12.15 -36.37 4.95
CA PRO A 160 -13.35 -36.19 5.76
C PRO A 160 -13.08 -35.69 7.18
N GLU A 161 -14.11 -35.09 7.77
CA GLU A 161 -14.57 -35.30 9.16
C GLU A 161 -13.47 -35.61 10.20
N TYR A 162 -13.05 -34.60 10.97
CA TYR A 162 -12.64 -34.84 12.35
C TYR A 162 -13.66 -34.22 13.30
N SER A 163 -14.60 -35.06 13.68
CA SER A 163 -15.32 -34.93 14.93
C SER A 163 -14.35 -35.27 16.05
N THR A 164 -13.96 -34.29 16.86
CA THR A 164 -13.45 -34.54 18.21
C THR A 164 -13.93 -33.45 19.13
N LEU A 165 -14.93 -33.84 19.92
CA LEU A 165 -15.45 -33.16 21.08
C LEU A 165 -14.34 -33.03 22.13
N CYS A 166 -14.07 -31.81 22.60
CA CYS A 166 -13.51 -31.60 23.94
C CYS A 166 -14.47 -30.70 24.70
N VAL A 167 -15.37 -31.35 25.45
CA VAL A 167 -16.12 -30.75 26.56
C VAL A 167 -15.15 -30.63 27.74
N PRO A 168 -15.13 -29.52 28.49
CA PRO A 168 -14.30 -29.38 29.68
C PRO A 168 -14.90 -30.18 30.85
N SER A 169 -14.08 -31.03 31.49
CA SER A 169 -14.36 -31.54 32.83
C SER A 169 -13.82 -30.57 33.87
N GLU A 170 -14.72 -30.22 34.79
CA GLU A 170 -14.49 -29.45 36.00
C GLU A 170 -13.66 -30.27 37.01
N CYS A 171 -12.77 -29.60 37.73
CA CYS A 171 -12.19 -30.01 39.01
C CYS A 171 -12.17 -28.79 39.92
#